data_AF-A0A0J6VM99-F1
#
_entry.id   AF-A0A0J6VM99-F1
#
_cell.length_a   1.000
_cell.length_b   1.000
_cell.length_c   1.000
_cell.angle_alpha   90.00
_cell.angle_beta   90.00
_cell.angle_gamma   90.00
#
_symmetry.space_group_name_H-M   'P 1'
#
loop_
_entity.id
_entity.type
_entity.pdbx_description
1 polymer ?
#
loop_
_entity_poly.entity_id
_entity_poly.type
_entity_poly.pdbx_seq_one_letter_code
_entity_poly.pdbx_strand_id
1 'polypeptide(L)'
;MLTDDDVQALNRRAREVGGIIGWNLQFVVAPNAEYVGLAAGGGAENADQIIILGPSRITDLAVHEIDLALDALQRGERQIILDEDGDPRLI
;
A
#
# COMPACT_ATOMS: atom_id res chain seq x y z
N MET A 1 -6.76 15.04 10.83
CA MET A 1 -6.47 13.84 11.63
C MET A 1 -7.19 12.70 10.94
N LEU A 2 -6.48 11.63 10.59
CA LEU A 2 -7.09 10.49 9.91
C LEU A 2 -7.97 9.74 10.92
N THR A 3 -9.22 9.47 10.56
CA THR A 3 -10.11 8.69 11.43
C THR A 3 -9.89 7.19 11.22
N ASP A 4 -10.31 6.37 12.18
CA ASP A 4 -10.27 4.91 12.03
C ASP A 4 -11.10 4.45 10.82
N ASP A 5 -12.19 5.17 10.49
CA ASP A 5 -13.01 4.89 9.31
C ASP A 5 -12.25 5.15 8.00
N ASP A 6 -11.48 6.23 7.93
CA ASP A 6 -10.63 6.55 6.75
C ASP A 6 -9.55 5.49 6.56
N VAL A 7 -8.91 5.06 7.65
CA VAL A 7 -7.91 3.97 7.63
C VAL A 7 -8.53 2.68 7.12
N GLN A 8 -9.73 2.32 7.61
CA GLN A 8 -10.42 1.11 7.16
C GLN A 8 -10.86 1.19 5.70
N ALA A 9 -11.31 2.35 5.23
CA ALA A 9 -11.69 2.57 3.84
C ALA A 9 -10.48 2.40 2.90
N LEU A 10 -9.35 3.03 3.22
CA LEU A 10 -8.11 2.89 2.44
C LEU A 10 -7.57 1.47 2.47
N ASN A 11 -7.61 0.82 3.63
CA ASN A 11 -7.16 -0.57 3.74
C ASN A 11 -8.04 -1.53 2.93
N ARG A 12 -9.36 -1.31 2.89
CA ARG A 12 -10.27 -2.08 2.04
C ARG A 12 -9.93 -1.87 0.56
N ARG A 13 -9.75 -0.62 0.14
CA ARG A 13 -9.37 -0.28 -1.24
C ARG A 13 -8.04 -0.90 -1.63
N ALA A 14 -7.04 -0.86 -0.75
CA ALA A 14 -5.75 -1.50 -0.98
C ALA A 14 -5.94 -2.99 -1.29
N ARG A 15 -6.71 -3.71 -0.46
CA ARG A 15 -6.99 -5.14 -0.68
C ARG A 15 -7.76 -5.42 -1.97
N GLU A 16 -8.73 -4.57 -2.32
CA GLU A 16 -9.48 -4.70 -3.58
C GLU A 16 -8.57 -4.54 -4.79
N VAL A 17 -7.77 -3.48 -4.82
CA VAL A 17 -6.77 -3.24 -5.88
C VAL A 17 -5.75 -4.38 -5.92
N GLY A 18 -5.25 -4.79 -4.75
CA GLY A 18 -4.34 -5.92 -4.61
C GLY A 18 -4.90 -7.20 -5.23
N GLY A 19 -6.16 -7.54 -4.92
CA GLY A 19 -6.85 -8.68 -5.51
C GLY A 19 -6.98 -8.60 -7.04
N ILE A 20 -7.14 -7.40 -7.60
CA ILE A 20 -7.19 -7.18 -9.06
C ILE A 20 -5.82 -7.44 -9.69
N ILE A 21 -4.75 -6.96 -9.07
CA ILE A 21 -3.38 -7.04 -9.63
C ILE A 21 -2.61 -8.29 -9.21
N GLY A 22 -3.20 -9.15 -8.37
CA GLY A 22 -2.57 -10.38 -7.88
C GLY A 22 -1.58 -10.19 -6.73
N TRP A 23 -1.67 -9.07 -6.00
CA TRP A 23 -0.81 -8.74 -4.86
C TRP A 23 -1.58 -8.64 -3.55
N ASN A 24 -1.00 -9.06 -2.44
CA ASN A 24 -1.60 -8.77 -1.13
C ASN A 24 -1.19 -7.38 -0.66
N LEU A 25 -2.05 -6.39 -0.90
CA LEU A 25 -1.83 -5.01 -0.49
C LEU A 25 -2.54 -4.66 0.81
N GLN A 26 -1.87 -3.85 1.63
CA GLN A 26 -2.41 -3.38 2.89
C GLN A 26 -2.03 -1.92 3.14
N PHE A 27 -2.99 -1.13 3.60
CA PHE A 27 -2.69 0.19 4.14
C PHE A 27 -2.17 0.03 5.56
N VAL A 28 -1.01 0.62 5.85
CA VAL A 28 -0.36 0.53 7.15
C VAL A 28 -0.26 1.90 7.80
N VAL A 29 -0.62 1.94 9.09
CA VAL A 29 -0.39 3.09 9.97
C VAL A 29 0.68 2.67 10.96
N ALA A 30 1.72 3.48 11.14
CA ALA A 30 2.77 3.20 12.09
C ALA A 30 2.23 3.19 13.54
N PRO A 31 2.85 2.45 14.48
CA PRO A 31 2.35 2.33 15.86
C PRO A 31 2.23 3.66 16.62
N ASN A 32 3.00 4.68 16.22
CA ASN A 32 2.90 6.04 16.78
C ASN A 32 1.78 6.88 16.16
N ALA A 33 1.01 6.34 15.21
CA ALA A 33 -0.05 7.03 14.47
C ALA A 33 0.42 8.34 13.78
N GLU A 34 1.71 8.47 13.50
CA GLU A 34 2.27 9.64 12.83
C GLU A 34 2.60 9.39 11.36
N TYR A 35 2.69 8.12 10.95
CA TYR A 35 3.11 7.73 9.61
C TYR A 35 2.15 6.73 8.99
N VAL A 36 1.99 6.83 7.67
CA VAL A 36 1.20 5.93 6.84
C VAL A 36 2.00 5.45 5.64
N GLY A 37 1.63 4.29 5.12
CA GLY A 37 2.20 3.75 3.90
C GLY A 37 1.31 2.70 3.27
N LEU A 38 1.70 2.29 2.07
CA LEU A 38 1.15 1.11 1.40
C LEU A 38 2.18 0.00 1.49
N ALA A 39 1.79 -1.12 2.06
CA ALA A 39 2.58 -2.32 2.09
C ALA A 39 2.07 -3.33 1.06
N ALA A 40 3.00 -4.02 0.42
CA ALA A 40 2.73 -5.20 -0.39
C ALA A 40 3.41 -6.41 0.26
N GLY A 41 2.70 -7.53 0.33
CA GLY A 41 3.24 -8.80 0.80
C GLY A 41 2.88 -9.96 -0.12
N GLY A 42 3.62 -11.04 0.05
CA GLY A 42 3.20 -12.41 -0.26
C GLY A 42 2.83 -12.74 -1.71
N GLY A 43 3.84 -13.11 -2.51
CA GLY A 43 3.73 -14.38 -3.24
C GLY A 43 3.65 -15.54 -2.23
N ALA A 44 3.18 -16.72 -2.65
CA ALA A 44 2.76 -17.85 -1.79
C ALA A 44 3.73 -18.32 -0.68
N GLU A 45 4.97 -17.80 -0.61
CA GLU A 45 6.02 -18.23 0.31
C GLU A 45 6.62 -17.12 1.21
N ASN A 46 6.29 -15.83 1.03
CA ASN A 46 6.89 -14.74 1.82
C ASN A 46 5.86 -14.02 2.71
N ALA A 47 6.02 -14.20 4.03
CA ALA A 47 5.12 -13.70 5.06
C ALA A 47 5.34 -12.23 5.47
N ASP A 48 6.39 -11.58 4.97
CA ASP A 48 6.74 -10.22 5.36
C ASP A 48 6.05 -9.18 4.46
N GLN A 49 5.38 -8.20 5.07
CA GLN A 49 4.78 -7.06 4.37
C GLN A 49 5.84 -5.97 4.22
N ILE A 50 6.15 -5.61 2.98
CA ILE A 50 7.15 -4.59 2.66
C ILE A 50 6.46 -3.30 2.26
N ILE A 51 6.90 -2.18 2.84
CA ILE A 51 6.38 -0.86 2.50
C ILE A 51 6.89 -0.47 1.12
N ILE A 52 5.99 -0.42 0.13
CA ILE A 52 6.29 -0.06 -1.25
C ILE A 52 6.01 1.41 -1.57
N LEU A 53 5.27 2.10 -0.68
CA LEU A 53 5.02 3.53 -0.76
C LEU A 53 4.94 4.11 0.66
N GLY A 54 5.67 5.19 0.90
CA GLY A 54 5.89 5.74 2.24
C GLY A 54 7.13 5.12 2.92
N PRO A 55 7.25 5.20 4.26
CA PRO A 55 6.33 5.84 5.19
C PRO A 55 6.31 7.36 5.07
N SER A 56 5.11 7.94 4.96
CA SER A 56 4.88 9.38 4.90
C SER A 56 4.16 9.85 6.16
N ARG A 57 4.44 11.07 6.64
CA ARG A 57 3.70 11.63 7.78
C ARG A 57 2.21 11.73 7.46
N ILE A 58 1.35 11.38 8.43
CA ILE A 58 -0.11 11.47 8.28
C ILE A 58 -0.49 12.92 8.00
N THR A 59 -0.83 13.15 6.74
CA THR A 59 -1.32 14.41 6.19
C THR A 59 -2.36 14.05 5.14
N ASP A 60 -3.30 14.95 4.87
CA ASP A 60 -4.30 14.74 3.82
C ASP A 60 -3.63 14.51 2.46
N LEU A 61 -2.44 15.10 2.27
CA LEU A 61 -1.59 14.89 1.10
C LEU A 61 -1.07 13.45 1.01
N ALA A 62 -0.48 12.91 2.08
CA ALA A 62 0.06 11.55 2.07
C ALA A 62 -1.03 10.49 1.82
N VAL A 63 -2.23 10.72 2.36
CA VAL A 63 -3.40 9.86 2.10
C VAL A 63 -3.79 9.92 0.63
N HIS A 64 -3.88 11.13 0.07
CA HIS A 64 -4.20 11.32 -1.33
C HIS A 64 -3.17 10.70 -2.27
N GLU A 65 -1.88 10.76 -1.94
CA GLU A 65 -0.80 10.13 -2.70
C GLU A 65 -0.93 8.60 -2.73
N ILE A 66 -1.29 7.99 -1.58
CA ILE A 66 -1.54 6.54 -1.52
C ILE A 66 -2.77 6.17 -2.36
N ASP A 67 -3.81 7.00 -2.30
CA ASP A 67 -5.03 6.81 -3.08
C ASP A 67 -4.77 6.87 -4.60
N LEU A 68 -3.98 7.86 -5.04
CA LEU A 68 -3.54 8.00 -6.42
C LEU A 68 -2.67 6.83 -6.87
N ALA A 69 -1.79 6.32 -6.00
CA ALA A 69 -0.98 5.16 -6.31
C ALA A 69 -1.82 3.89 -6.48
N LEU A 70 -2.87 3.70 -5.66
CA LEU A 70 -3.84 2.62 -5.82
C LEU A 70 -4.60 2.72 -7.14
N ASP A 71 -5.01 3.93 -7.55
CA ASP A 71 -5.62 4.15 -8.87
C ASP A 71 -4.68 3.80 -10.02
N ALA A 72 -3.42 4.25 -9.94
CA ALA A 72 -2.42 3.97 -10.96
C ALA A 72 -2.12 2.46 -11.06
N LEU A 73 -2.07 1.76 -9.93
CA LEU A 73 -1.93 0.30 -9.88
C LEU A 73 -3.13 -0.40 -10.52
N GLN A 74 -4.34 0.02 -10.18
CA GLN A 74 -5.56 -0.57 -10.73
C GLN A 74 -5.68 -0.37 -12.24
N ARG A 75 -5.21 0.78 -12.76
CA ARG A 75 -5.18 1.08 -14.19
C ARG A 75 -4.01 0.44 -14.93
N GLY A 76 -3.05 -0.15 -14.21
CA GLY A 76 -1.81 -0.68 -14.77
C GLY A 76 -0.82 0.39 -15.24
N GLU A 77 -1.02 1.65 -14.83
CA GLU A 77 -0.08 2.76 -15.06
C GLU A 77 1.16 2.62 -14.16
N ARG A 78 1.00 1.99 -12.99
CA ARG A 78 2.08 1.54 -12.11
C ARG A 78 2.00 0.04 -11.91
N GLN A 79 3.13 -0.56 -11.57
CA GLN A 79 3.22 -2.00 -11.35
C GLN A 79 4.04 -2.31 -10.12
N ILE A 80 3.74 -3.45 -9.50
CA ILE A 80 4.57 -4.00 -8.43
C ILE A 80 5.35 -5.16 -9.03
N ILE A 81 6.67 -5.09 -8.92
CA ILE A 81 7.60 -6.12 -9.37
C ILE A 81 8.42 -6.62 -8.18
N LEU A 82 8.86 -7.87 -8.25
CA LEU A 82 9.87 -8.40 -7.32
C LEU A 82 11.25 -7.95 -7.80
N ASP A 83 12.08 -7.46 -6.89
CA ASP A 83 13.49 -7.19 -7.19
C ASP A 83 14.36 -8.47 -7.13
N GLU A 84 15.69 -8.31 -7.19
CA GLU A 84 16.64 -9.43 -7.14
C GLU A 84 16.57 -10.23 -5.84
N ASP A 85 16.13 -9.61 -4.75
CA ASP A 85 15.98 -10.21 -3.42
C ASP A 85 14.58 -10.83 -3.20
N GLY A 86 13.66 -10.61 -4.15
CA GLY A 86 12.27 -11.03 -4.02
C GLY A 86 11.42 -10.05 -3.22
N ASP A 87 11.88 -8.80 -3.08
CA ASP A 87 11.15 -7.75 -2.39
C ASP A 87 10.24 -7.01 -3.38
N PRO A 88 8.95 -6.81 -3.07
CA PRO A 88 8.07 -6.02 -3.92
C PRO A 88 8.52 -4.56 -3.99
N ARG A 89 8.52 -4.01 -5.19
CA ARG A 89 8.80 -2.60 -5.48
C ARG A 89 7.78 -2.02 -6.44
N LEU A 90 7.34 -0.79 -6.15
CA LEU A 90 6.46 -0.02 -7.01
C LEU A 90 7.30 0.69 -8.09
N ILE A 91 6.96 0.50 -9.37
CA ILE A 91 7.56 1.18 -10.52
C ILE A 91 6.53 1.98 -11.32
#